data_AF-A0A143QMK8-F1
#
_entry.id   AF-A0A143QMK8-F1
#
_cell.length_a   1.000
_cell.length_b   1.000
_cell.length_c   1.000
_cell.angle_alpha   90.00
_cell.angle_beta   90.00
_cell.angle_gamma   90.00
#
_symmetry.space_group_name_H-M   'P 1'
#
loop_
_entity.id
_entity.type
_entity.pdbx_description
1 polymer ?
#
loop_
_entity_poly.entity_id
_entity_poly.type
_entity_poly.pdbx_seq_one_letter_code
_entity_poly.pdbx_strand_id
1 'polypeptide(L)'
;MNEHDIHTKIQQLIATEHKLRTDTQAGEIDPDTEKAQLASLEHALDQCWDLLRQRRARIDAGKDPDSATANSVNQVEGYLQ
;
A
#
# COMPACT_ATOMS: atom_id res chain seq x y z
N MET A 1 -12.29 -6.61 -0.44
CA MET A 1 -11.41 -5.70 -1.21
C MET A 1 -11.06 -6.42 -2.49
N ASN A 2 -11.52 -5.89 -3.62
CA ASN A 2 -11.34 -6.51 -4.93
C ASN A 2 -10.02 -6.04 -5.59
N GLU A 3 -9.66 -6.59 -6.75
CA GLU A 3 -8.44 -6.22 -7.47
C GLU A 3 -8.37 -4.71 -7.80
N HIS A 4 -9.51 -4.12 -8.17
CA HIS A 4 -9.59 -2.70 -8.49
C HIS A 4 -9.33 -1.80 -7.28
N ASP A 5 -9.82 -2.19 -6.10
CA ASP A 5 -9.53 -1.52 -4.83
C ASP A 5 -8.03 -1.59 -4.51
N ILE A 6 -7.38 -2.74 -4.75
CA ILE A 6 -5.94 -2.90 -4.52
C ILE A 6 -5.13 -2.00 -5.47
N HIS A 7 -5.48 -1.97 -6.75
CA HIS A 7 -4.84 -1.06 -7.71
C HIS A 7 -5.02 0.40 -7.30
N THR A 8 -6.22 0.79 -6.87
CA THR A 8 -6.50 2.14 -6.39
C THR A 8 -5.64 2.49 -5.18
N LYS A 9 -5.49 1.56 -4.24
CA LYS A 9 -4.63 1.75 -3.06
C LYS A 9 -3.16 1.92 -3.46
N ILE A 10 -2.65 1.09 -4.37
CA ILE A 10 -1.28 1.23 -4.91
C ILE A 10 -1.08 2.63 -5.51
N GLN A 11 -2.03 3.11 -6.33
CA GLN A 11 -1.94 4.46 -6.91
C GLN A 11 -1.93 5.55 -5.85
N GLN A 12 -2.74 5.43 -4.80
CA GLN A 12 -2.73 6.36 -3.67
C GLN A 12 -1.38 6.36 -2.93
N LEU A 13 -0.80 5.19 -2.67
CA LEU A 13 0.49 5.07 -1.98
C LEU A 13 1.62 5.72 -2.81
N ILE A 14 1.64 5.49 -4.12
CA ILE A 14 2.60 6.14 -5.03
C ILE A 14 2.40 7.66 -5.05
N ALA A 15 1.16 8.14 -5.06
CA ALA A 15 0.88 9.57 -4.99
C ALA A 15 1.38 10.20 -3.67
N THR A 16 1.24 9.48 -2.55
CA THR A 16 1.79 9.90 -1.25
C THR A 16 3.31 9.96 -1.28
N GLU A 17 3.99 8.97 -1.88
CA GLU A 17 5.45 8.98 -2.06
C GLU A 17 5.91 10.24 -2.80
N HIS A 18 5.28 10.55 -3.95
CA HIS A 18 5.58 11.75 -4.72
C HIS A 18 5.36 13.04 -3.93
N LYS A 19 4.30 13.09 -3.13
CA LYS A 19 4.02 14.22 -2.25
C LYS A 19 5.11 14.39 -1.20
N LEU A 20 5.47 13.32 -0.48
CA LEU A 20 6.53 13.35 0.53
C LEU A 20 7.85 13.84 -0.05
N ARG A 21 8.18 13.38 -1.25
CA ARG A 21 9.39 13.81 -1.93
C ARG A 21 9.37 15.27 -2.32
N THR A 22 8.19 15.80 -2.68
CA THR A 22 8.00 17.21 -3.03
C THR A 22 8.11 18.08 -1.79
N ASP A 23 7.40 17.72 -0.72
CA ASP A 23 7.38 18.45 0.54
C ASP A 23 8.80 18.44 1.19
N THR A 24 9.56 17.35 1.06
CA THR A 24 10.95 17.25 1.54
C THR A 24 11.88 18.15 0.74
N GLN A 25 11.72 18.20 -0.59
CA GLN A 25 12.48 19.13 -1.44
C GLN A 25 12.13 20.60 -1.17
N ALA A 26 10.89 20.89 -0.78
CA ALA A 26 10.45 22.22 -0.36
C ALA A 26 10.94 22.59 1.05
N GLY A 27 11.49 21.64 1.81
CA GLY A 27 11.91 21.84 3.20
C GLY A 27 10.76 21.85 4.20
N GLU A 28 9.57 21.37 3.81
CA GLU A 28 8.40 21.26 4.69
C GLU A 28 8.46 20.02 5.61
N ILE A 29 9.23 19.00 5.22
CA ILE A 29 9.50 17.82 6.05
C ILE A 29 11.00 17.55 6.13
N ASP A 30 11.40 17.02 7.28
CA ASP A 30 12.76 16.56 7.51
C ASP A 30 13.03 15.24 6.75
N PRO A 31 14.21 15.07 6.13
CA PRO A 31 14.56 13.85 5.40
C PRO A 31 14.54 12.58 6.24
N ASP A 32 14.69 12.65 7.57
CA ASP A 32 14.53 11.48 8.45
C ASP A 32 13.05 11.08 8.58
N THR A 33 12.16 12.08 8.65
CA THR A 33 10.71 11.87 8.63
C THR A 33 10.24 11.32 7.29
N GLU A 34 10.78 11.84 6.18
CA GLU A 34 10.53 11.31 4.83
C GLU A 34 10.87 9.82 4.78
N LYS A 35 12.07 9.43 5.24
CA LYS A 35 12.51 8.02 5.25
C LYS A 35 11.61 7.11 6.07
N ALA A 36 11.18 7.54 7.25
CA ALA A 36 10.29 6.75 8.11
C ALA A 36 8.91 6.52 7.44
N GLN A 37 8.39 7.54 6.75
CA GLN A 37 7.13 7.43 6.02
C GLN A 37 7.28 6.60 4.74
N LEU A 38 8.39 6.74 4.02
CA LEU A 38 8.71 5.92 2.86
C LEU A 38 8.79 4.43 3.21
N ALA A 39 9.47 4.07 4.30
CA ALA A 39 9.51 2.68 4.76
C ALA A 39 8.11 2.10 5.02
N SER A 40 7.22 2.90 5.59
CA SER A 40 5.83 2.49 5.84
C SER A 40 5.03 2.34 4.53
N LEU A 41 5.27 3.22 3.54
CA LEU A 41 4.67 3.14 2.21
C LEU A 41 5.14 1.89 1.45
N GLU A 42 6.43 1.57 1.52
CA GLU A 42 7.01 0.35 0.91
C GLU A 42 6.34 -0.90 1.49
N HIS A 43 6.20 -0.99 2.81
CA HIS A 43 5.49 -2.10 3.46
C HIS A 43 4.02 -2.23 3.01
N ALA A 44 3.33 -1.10 2.84
CA ALA A 44 1.95 -1.10 2.35
C ALA A 44 1.84 -1.53 0.88
N LEU A 45 2.81 -1.13 0.05
CA LEU A 45 2.89 -1.55 -1.35
C LEU A 45 3.15 -3.05 -1.46
N ASP A 46 4.12 -3.58 -0.70
CA ASP A 46 4.42 -5.01 -0.66
C ASP A 46 3.18 -5.82 -0.25
N GLN A 47 2.44 -5.36 0.77
CA GLN A 47 1.20 -6.00 1.17
C GLN A 47 0.16 -6.00 0.03
N CYS A 48 -0.01 -4.88 -0.68
CA CYS A 48 -0.91 -4.81 -1.83
C CYS A 48 -0.51 -5.81 -2.94
N TRP A 49 0.79 -5.91 -3.25
CA TRP A 49 1.29 -6.86 -4.24
C TRP A 49 1.12 -8.32 -3.82
N ASP A 50 1.36 -8.65 -2.55
CA ASP A 50 1.14 -10.01 -2.04
C ASP A 50 -0.34 -10.40 -2.10
N LEU A 51 -1.26 -9.47 -1.86
CA LEU A 51 -2.70 -9.73 -2.02
C LEU A 51 -3.09 -10.04 -3.46
N LEU A 52 -2.56 -9.28 -4.43
CA LEU A 52 -2.79 -9.56 -5.85
C LEU A 52 -2.26 -10.95 -6.22
N ARG A 53 -1.05 -11.30 -5.76
CA ARG A 53 -0.45 -12.61 -5.99
C ARG A 53 -1.28 -13.72 -5.36
N GLN A 54 -1.72 -13.55 -4.11
CA GLN A 54 -2.55 -14.52 -3.40
C GLN A 54 -3.90 -14.74 -4.08
N ARG A 55 -4.49 -13.65 -4.59
CA ARG A 55 -5.74 -13.69 -5.34
C ARG A 55 -5.56 -14.42 -6.67
N ARG A 56 -4.48 -14.13 -7.41
CA ARG A 56 -4.14 -14.81 -8.67
C ARG A 56 -3.92 -16.31 -8.47
N ALA A 57 -3.20 -16.71 -7.42
CA ALA A 57 -2.98 -18.12 -7.09
C ALA A 57 -4.29 -18.85 -6.75
N ARG A 58 -5.27 -18.19 -6.13
CA ARG A 58 -6.60 -18.78 -5.87
C ARG A 58 -7.39 -18.98 -7.16
N ILE A 59 -7.37 -18.00 -8.06
CA ILE A 59 -8.02 -18.11 -9.39
C ILE A 59 -7.47 -19.31 -10.15
N ASP A 60 -6.14 -19.46 -10.18
CA ASP A 60 -5.45 -20.57 -10.85
C ASP A 60 -5.82 -21.93 -10.23
N ALA A 61 -5.98 -21.98 -8.90
CA ALA A 61 -6.42 -23.16 -8.16
C ALA A 61 -7.95 -23.43 -8.25
N GLY A 62 -8.71 -22.66 -9.03
CA GLY A 62 -10.17 -22.77 -9.12
C GLY A 62 -10.90 -22.43 -7.82
N LYS A 63 -10.26 -21.69 -6.91
CA LYS A 63 -10.82 -21.25 -5.63
C LYS A 63 -11.39 -19.85 -5.76
N ASP A 64 -12.32 -19.53 -4.86
CA ASP A 64 -12.88 -18.18 -4.77
C ASP A 64 -11.78 -17.14 -4.46
N PRO A 65 -11.58 -16.14 -5.33
CA PRO A 65 -10.56 -15.12 -5.13
C PRO A 65 -10.92 -14.11 -4.04
N ASP A 66 -12.19 -13.97 -3.67
CA ASP A 66 -12.65 -13.05 -2.62
C ASP A 66 -12.36 -13.57 -1.20
N SER A 67 -12.21 -14.88 -1.08
CA SER A 67 -11.64 -15.56 0.09
C SER A 67 -10.14 -15.26 0.29
N ALA A 68 -9.53 -14.44 -0.57
CA ALA A 68 -8.27 -13.76 -0.27
C ALA A 68 -8.50 -12.68 0.79
N THR A 69 -8.62 -13.11 2.04
CA THR A 69 -8.65 -12.20 3.17
C THR A 69 -7.26 -11.59 3.32
N ALA A 70 -7.15 -10.33 2.95
CA ALA A 70 -6.10 -9.47 3.47
C ALA A 70 -6.27 -9.44 4.99
N ASN A 71 -5.44 -10.22 5.69
CA ASN A 71 -5.39 -10.13 7.14
C ASN A 71 -5.01 -8.67 7.47
N SER A 72 -6.01 -7.90 7.89
CA SER A 72 -5.88 -6.61 8.56
C SER A 72 -5.08 -5.52 7.83
N VAL A 73 -5.53 -5.11 6.63
CA VAL A 73 -5.15 -3.79 6.06
C VAL A 73 -5.67 -2.62 6.94
N ASN A 74 -6.56 -2.92 7.89
CA ASN A 74 -7.09 -1.98 8.88
C ASN A 74 -6.03 -1.46 9.88
N GLN A 75 -4.78 -1.93 9.81
CA GLN A 75 -3.71 -1.46 10.70
C GLN A 75 -2.84 -0.34 10.09
N VAL A 76 -2.99 -0.04 8.79
CA VAL A 76 -2.33 1.13 8.17
C VAL A 76 -3.24 2.37 8.18
N GLU A 77 -4.39 2.31 8.87
CA GLU A 77 -5.21 3.50 9.18
C GLU A 77 -4.68 4.28 10.40
N GLY A 78 -3.49 3.92 10.92
CA GLY A 78 -2.84 4.63 12.04
C GLY A 78 -1.85 5.73 11.65
N TYR A 79 -1.57 5.93 10.36
CA TYR A 79 -0.46 6.80 9.91
C TYR A 79 -0.88 8.20 9.42
N LEU A 80 -2.15 8.58 9.54
CA LEU A 80 -2.65 9.92 9.16
C LEU A 80 -3.49 10.58 10.28
N GLN A 81 -3.05 10.46 11.54
CA GLN A 81 -3.57 11.29 12.63
C GLN A 81 -2.63 12.46 12.93
#